data_AF-A0A958FJS1-F1
#
_entry.id   AF-A0A958FJS1-F1
#
_cell.length_a   1.000
_cell.length_b   1.000
_cell.length_c   1.000
_cell.angle_alpha   90.00
_cell.angle_beta   90.00
_cell.angle_gamma   90.00
#
_symmetry.space_group_name_H-M   'P 1'
#
loop_
_entity.id
_entity.type
_entity.pdbx_description
1 polymer ?
#
loop_
_entity_poly.entity_id
_entity_poly.type
_entity_poly.pdbx_seq_one_letter_code
_entity_poly.pdbx_strand_id
1 'polypeptide(L)'
;QTVRIEGTVAEVCPMRGCWIDVEGGAGEKIRVKVKDGEIVFPLSAKGHAAVVEGQVEKVELTQKQAIGWLSHEAEERGVPFDSTTVTGPMTIWRIKGAGAEIKG
;
A
#
# COMPACT_ATOMS: atom_id res chain seq x y z
N GLN A 1 -5.50 -15.20 9.01
CA GLN A 1 -6.36 -14.45 9.94
C GLN A 1 -6.71 -13.14 9.27
N THR A 2 -8.00 -12.81 9.20
CA THR A 2 -8.46 -11.54 8.59
C THR A 2 -8.46 -10.46 9.67
N VAL A 3 -7.97 -9.29 9.32
CA VAL A 3 -7.99 -8.09 10.15
C VAL A 3 -8.87 -7.04 9.48
N ARG A 4 -9.50 -6.23 10.31
CA ARG A 4 -10.20 -5.02 9.89
C ARG A 4 -9.43 -3.82 10.44
N ILE A 5 -9.10 -2.88 9.58
CA ILE A 5 -8.48 -1.62 9.96
C ILE A 5 -9.37 -0.45 9.58
N GLU A 6 -9.30 0.62 10.36
CA GLU A 6 -10.02 1.86 10.12
C GLU A 6 -9.01 3.00 10.23
N GLY A 7 -9.00 3.89 9.26
CA GLY A 7 -8.06 5.01 9.22
C GLY A 7 -8.36 5.96 8.06
N THR A 8 -7.48 6.92 7.84
CA THR A 8 -7.63 7.90 6.76
C THR A 8 -6.78 7.49 5.57
N VAL A 9 -7.31 7.58 4.35
CA VAL A 9 -6.54 7.32 3.14
C VAL A 9 -5.50 8.42 2.95
N ALA A 10 -4.24 8.11 3.23
CA ALA A 10 -3.13 9.05 3.06
C ALA A 10 -2.71 9.17 1.60
N GLU A 11 -2.65 8.05 0.88
CA GLU A 11 -2.30 7.99 -0.54
C GLU A 11 -3.09 6.91 -1.27
N VAL A 12 -3.25 7.12 -2.58
CA VAL A 12 -3.89 6.18 -3.52
C VAL A 12 -2.92 5.98 -4.66
N CYS A 13 -2.80 4.74 -5.17
CA CYS A 13 -2.07 4.44 -6.39
C CYS A 13 -2.54 5.35 -7.54
N PRO A 14 -1.71 6.28 -8.05
CA PRO A 14 -2.14 7.21 -9.10
C PRO A 14 -2.31 6.54 -10.47
N MET A 15 -1.74 5.35 -10.64
CA MET A 15 -1.78 4.60 -11.89
C MET A 15 -3.12 3.88 -12.09
N ARG A 16 -3.44 2.92 -11.22
CA ARG A 16 -4.61 2.03 -11.37
C ARG A 16 -5.53 2.01 -10.16
N GLY A 17 -5.22 2.72 -9.08
CA GLY A 17 -6.00 2.61 -7.85
C GLY A 17 -5.98 1.21 -7.23
N CYS A 18 -4.97 0.38 -7.50
CA CYS A 18 -4.90 -1.01 -7.02
C CYS A 18 -4.31 -1.14 -5.60
N TRP A 19 -3.91 -0.02 -4.99
CA TRP A 19 -3.50 0.06 -3.59
C TRP A 19 -3.81 1.43 -3.00
N ILE A 20 -3.91 1.47 -1.67
CA ILE A 20 -4.00 2.69 -0.87
C ILE A 20 -3.07 2.58 0.34
N ASP A 21 -2.57 3.70 0.82
CA ASP A 21 -1.94 3.80 2.13
C ASP A 21 -2.96 4.36 3.12
N VAL A 22 -3.22 3.61 4.18
CA VAL A 22 -4.14 4.01 5.25
C VAL A 22 -3.31 4.44 6.45
N GLU A 23 -3.52 5.66 6.91
CA GLU A 23 -2.90 6.23 8.10
C GLU A 23 -3.82 6.01 9.31
N GLY A 24 -3.26 5.38 10.34
CA GLY A 24 -3.93 5.23 11.64
C GLY A 24 -3.63 6.39 12.59
N GLY A 25 -4.20 6.33 13.80
CA GLY A 25 -4.07 7.39 14.80
C GLY A 25 -2.65 7.64 15.35
N ALA A 26 -1.70 6.75 15.10
CA ALA A 26 -0.30 6.88 15.55
C ALA A 26 0.65 7.51 14.51
N GLY A 27 0.13 7.95 13.35
CA GLY A 27 0.96 8.46 12.23
C GLY A 27 1.66 7.35 11.43
N GLU A 28 1.48 6.09 11.83
CA GLU A 28 1.90 4.92 11.06
C GLU A 28 0.94 4.69 9.89
N LYS A 29 1.54 4.39 8.74
CA LYS A 29 0.82 4.08 7.50
C LYS A 29 0.97 2.61 7.19
N ILE A 30 -0.13 1.97 6.80
CA ILE A 30 -0.11 0.60 6.30
C ILE A 30 -0.64 0.55 4.87
N ARG A 31 0.11 -0.13 4.02
CA ARG A 31 -0.31 -0.33 2.64
C ARG A 31 -1.36 -1.42 2.55
N VAL A 32 -2.47 -1.09 1.92
CA VAL A 32 -3.51 -2.03 1.52
C VAL A 32 -3.39 -2.24 0.02
N LYS A 33 -3.07 -3.47 -0.39
CA LYS A 33 -3.02 -3.86 -1.80
C LYS A 33 -4.17 -4.81 -2.10
N VAL A 34 -4.96 -4.47 -3.11
CA VAL A 34 -6.06 -5.30 -3.61
C VAL A 34 -5.63 -5.99 -4.90
N LYS A 35 -6.40 -6.99 -5.32
CA LYS A 35 -6.16 -7.65 -6.60
C LYS A 35 -6.55 -6.70 -7.74
N ASP A 36 -5.65 -6.56 -8.72
CA ASP A 36 -5.86 -5.67 -9.88
C ASP A 36 -7.17 -6.07 -10.59
N GLY A 37 -8.06 -5.09 -10.78
CA GLY A 37 -9.37 -5.28 -11.43
C GLY A 37 -10.49 -5.79 -10.54
N GLU A 38 -10.25 -6.14 -9.28
CA GLU A 38 -11.31 -6.54 -8.33
C GLU A 38 -11.84 -5.34 -7.55
N ILE A 39 -10.92 -4.51 -7.03
CA ILE A 39 -11.24 -3.28 -6.32
C ILE A 39 -10.35 -2.17 -6.91
N VAL A 40 -10.97 -1.03 -7.23
CA VAL A 40 -10.27 0.16 -7.74
C VAL A 40 -10.58 1.32 -6.82
N PHE A 41 -9.53 1.86 -6.21
CA PHE A 41 -9.63 3.01 -5.33
C PHE A 41 -9.56 4.30 -6.17
N PRO A 42 -10.58 5.16 -6.13
CA PRO A 42 -10.54 6.43 -6.83
C PRO A 42 -9.51 7.36 -6.15
N LEU A 43 -8.82 8.19 -6.93
CA LEU A 43 -7.91 9.21 -6.37
C LEU A 43 -8.62 10.17 -5.40
N SER A 44 -9.91 10.36 -5.58
CA SER A 44 -10.77 11.16 -4.69
C SER A 44 -10.89 10.57 -3.28
N ALA A 45 -10.54 9.29 -3.08
CA ALA A 45 -10.54 8.66 -1.76
C ALA A 45 -9.50 9.27 -0.82
N LYS A 46 -8.44 9.90 -1.35
CA LYS A 46 -7.40 10.55 -0.54
C LYS A 46 -8.03 11.56 0.42
N GLY A 47 -7.69 11.47 1.71
CA GLY A 47 -8.21 12.30 2.78
C GLY A 47 -9.54 11.83 3.39
N HIS A 48 -10.19 10.81 2.82
CA HIS A 48 -11.41 10.24 3.38
C HIS A 48 -11.10 9.10 4.35
N ALA A 49 -12.05 8.82 5.24
CA ALA A 49 -11.95 7.66 6.13
C ALA A 49 -12.20 6.38 5.32
N ALA A 50 -11.35 5.39 5.50
CA ALA A 50 -11.48 4.07 4.89
C ALA A 50 -11.52 2.98 5.97
N VAL A 51 -12.41 2.03 5.75
CA VAL A 51 -12.49 0.77 6.48
C VAL A 51 -12.04 -0.32 5.53
N VAL A 52 -11.01 -1.07 5.90
CA VAL A 52 -10.45 -2.12 5.04
C VAL A 52 -10.44 -3.43 5.80
N GLU A 53 -10.89 -4.48 5.13
CA GLU A 53 -10.76 -5.86 5.59
C GLU A 53 -9.81 -6.63 4.69
N GLY A 54 -8.90 -7.40 5.31
CA GLY A 54 -7.92 -8.17 4.57
C GLY A 54 -7.04 -9.02 5.47
N GLN A 55 -6.01 -9.62 4.89
CA GLN A 55 -5.05 -10.42 5.65
C GLN A 55 -3.72 -9.70 5.73
N VAL A 56 -3.13 -9.64 6.92
CA VAL A 56 -1.77 -9.14 7.10
C VAL A 56 -0.82 -10.10 6.40
N GLU A 57 -0.04 -9.58 5.48
CA GLU A 57 0.93 -10.31 4.69
C GLU A 57 2.33 -9.77 4.99
N LYS A 58 3.20 -10.68 5.43
CA LYS A 58 4.63 -10.44 5.53
C LYS A 58 5.26 -10.78 4.19
N VAL A 59 5.85 -9.81 3.52
CA VAL A 59 6.57 -10.00 2.27
C VAL A 59 8.06 -9.86 2.55
N GLU A 60 8.75 -10.99 2.54
CA GLU A 60 10.20 -11.04 2.72
C GLU A 60 10.86 -10.98 1.34
N LEU A 61 11.59 -9.89 1.10
CA LEU A 61 12.24 -9.63 -0.17
C LEU A 61 13.76 -9.78 0.01
N THR A 62 14.38 -10.53 -0.89
CA THR A 62 15.83 -10.46 -1.09
C THR A 62 16.23 -9.05 -1.53
N GLN A 63 17.50 -8.67 -1.38
CA GLN A 63 17.98 -7.35 -1.81
C GLN A 63 17.62 -7.04 -3.29
N LYS A 64 17.74 -8.03 -4.18
CA LYS A 64 17.36 -7.87 -5.60
C LYS A 64 15.86 -7.61 -5.77
N GLN A 65 15.02 -8.32 -5.02
CA GLN A 65 13.57 -8.12 -5.06
C GLN A 65 13.16 -6.78 -4.41
N ALA A 66 13.86 -6.37 -3.35
CA ALA A 66 13.68 -5.08 -2.69
C ALA A 66 13.93 -3.91 -3.65
N ILE A 67 15.05 -3.96 -4.39
CA ILE A 67 15.36 -2.97 -5.43
C ILE A 67 14.24 -2.90 -6.48
N GLY A 68 13.79 -4.05 -6.99
CA GLY A 68 12.70 -4.08 -7.98
C GLY A 68 11.38 -3.53 -7.43
N TRP A 69 11.04 -3.87 -6.18
CA TRP A 69 9.84 -3.37 -5.51
C TRP A 69 9.88 -1.84 -5.34
N LEU A 70 10.97 -1.32 -4.76
CA LEU A 70 11.13 0.11 -4.50
C LEU A 70 11.22 0.92 -5.79
N SER A 71 11.87 0.38 -6.83
CA SER A 71 11.90 1.01 -8.15
C SER A 71 10.50 1.14 -8.75
N HIS A 72 9.68 0.09 -8.65
CA HIS A 72 8.31 0.14 -9.18
C HIS A 72 7.44 1.11 -8.38
N GLU A 73 7.54 1.09 -7.05
CA GLU A 73 6.83 2.04 -6.19
C GLU A 73 7.21 3.50 -6.48
N ALA A 74 8.49 3.76 -6.72
CA ALA A 74 8.97 5.09 -7.07
C ALA A 74 8.47 5.55 -8.44
N GLU A 75 8.43 4.65 -9.42
CA GLU A 75 7.83 4.89 -10.74
C GLU A 75 6.33 5.20 -10.62
N GLU A 76 5.59 4.41 -9.82
CA GLU A 76 4.17 4.65 -9.54
C GLU A 76 3.95 6.04 -8.90
N ARG A 77 4.86 6.50 -8.03
CA ARG A 77 4.77 7.80 -7.35
C ARG A 77 5.41 8.95 -8.14
N GLY A 78 6.08 8.67 -9.25
CA GLY A 78 6.81 9.66 -10.03
C GLY A 78 8.00 10.28 -9.29
N VAL A 79 8.63 9.55 -8.36
CA VAL A 79 9.79 10.02 -7.59
C VAL A 79 11.07 9.32 -8.07
N PRO A 80 12.24 9.99 -8.02
CA PRO A 80 13.50 9.35 -8.38
C PRO A 80 13.84 8.24 -7.37
N PHE A 81 14.36 7.12 -7.88
CA PHE A 81 14.83 6.00 -7.07
C PHE A 81 16.29 5.69 -7.35
N ASP A 82 17.06 5.54 -6.27
CA ASP A 82 18.45 5.12 -6.31
C ASP A 82 18.60 3.74 -5.68
N SER A 83 18.96 2.74 -6.49
CA SER A 83 19.07 1.36 -6.06
C SER A 83 20.24 1.10 -5.10
N THR A 84 21.23 2.00 -5.04
CA THR A 84 22.39 1.86 -4.14
C THR A 84 22.03 2.15 -2.68
N THR A 85 20.91 2.83 -2.46
CA THR A 85 20.35 3.06 -1.11
C THR A 85 19.82 1.77 -0.46
N VAL A 86 19.63 0.70 -1.23
CA VAL A 86 19.12 -0.58 -0.74
C VAL A 86 20.27 -1.47 -0.27
N THR A 87 20.53 -1.45 1.03
CA THR A 87 21.70 -2.08 1.66
C THR A 87 21.51 -3.54 2.07
N GLY A 88 20.33 -4.15 1.84
CA GLY A 88 20.08 -5.53 2.22
C GLY A 88 18.67 -6.05 1.89
N PRO A 89 18.32 -7.26 2.37
CA PRO A 89 16.96 -7.76 2.30
C PRO A 89 16.01 -6.86 3.09
N MET A 90 14.75 -6.82 2.70
CA MET A 90 13.74 -6.03 3.38
C MET A 90 12.49 -6.87 3.66
N THR A 91 11.82 -6.54 4.76
CA THR A 91 10.50 -7.09 5.07
C THR A 91 9.47 -5.99 4.93
N ILE A 92 8.43 -6.23 4.15
CA ILE A 92 7.29 -5.33 4.02
C ILE A 92 6.09 -5.97 4.68
N TRP A 93 5.43 -5.21 5.55
CA TRP A 93 4.13 -5.58 6.10
C TRP A 93 3.06 -4.83 5.32
N ARG A 94 2.10 -5.58 4.76
CA ARG A 94 0.97 -5.01 4.03
C ARG A 94 -0.30 -5.75 4.36
N ILE A 95 -1.44 -5.16 4.04
CA ILE A 95 -2.72 -5.85 4.05
C ILE A 95 -3.04 -6.24 2.62
N LYS A 96 -3.24 -7.54 2.39
CA LYS A 96 -3.91 -8.03 1.18
C LYS A 96 -5.40 -7.78 1.36
N GLY A 97 -5.89 -6.70 0.78
CA GLY A 97 -7.29 -6.27 0.88
C GLY A 97 -8.21 -7.28 0.21
N ALA A 98 -9.24 -7.71 0.95
CA ALA A 98 -10.34 -8.52 0.45
C ALA A 98 -11.60 -7.66 0.23
N GLY A 99 -11.72 -6.55 0.96
CA GLY A 99 -12.80 -5.58 0.82
C GLY A 99 -12.38 -4.23 1.40
N ALA A 100 -12.95 -3.16 0.88
CA ALA A 100 -12.71 -1.82 1.38
C ALA A 100 -13.93 -0.92 1.16
N GLU A 101 -14.26 -0.15 2.18
CA GLU A 101 -15.30 0.87 2.16
C GLU A 101 -14.64 2.23 2.43
N ILE A 102 -14.90 3.20 1.56
CA ILE A 102 -14.44 4.58 1.75
C ILE A 102 -15.68 5.41 2.12
N LYS A 103 -15.63 6.04 3.30
CA LYS A 103 -16.66 6.96 3.77
C LYS A 103 -16.40 8.33 3.13
N GLY A 104 -17.11 8.57 2.03
CA GLY A 104 -17.15 9.82 1.27
C GLY A 104 -18.53 10.46 1.33
#